data_AF-A0A558FMZ5-F1
#
_entry.id   AF-A0A558FMZ5-F1
#
_cell.length_a   1.000
_cell.length_b   1.000
_cell.length_c   1.000
_cell.angle_alpha   90.00
_cell.angle_beta   90.00
_cell.angle_gamma   90.00
#
_symmetry.space_group_name_H-M   'P 1'
#
loop_
_entity.id
_entity.type
_entity.pdbx_description
1 polymer ?
#
loop_
_entity_poly.entity_id
_entity_poly.type
_entity_poly.pdbx_seq_one_letter_code
_entity_poly.pdbx_strand_id
1 'polypeptide(L)'
;EFNNVKVGDVTIDGTTGKISGVAAGDVNATSTDAINGSQLAGTAKSVSDALGGGSVVNPDGTMTAPSYDINGTTVSNVGDALSELDKGWNLQSNGANAGAIKAGDTVDIGTVTGEENLTVTKNGNTIQYGLNKDIKVDSVTAGDTVINDNGVTITNGPSITKSGINAAGNPISNVGAGVNDTDAVNKGQLDGAAAAAKTEVTEGKNITVTKTTGADGQDIYNVATADNVEFNNVKVGDVTIDGTTGKISGVAAGDVNATSTDAINGSQLAGTAKSVLDALGGGSTVNPDGTVSAPSYTVNGNNVSNVGDAITELDKGWNLQSNGANAGAIKAGDTVDIGTVTGEENLTVTKNGNTIQYGLNKDLKVDSVTAGDTVINDNGVTITNGPSITKSGINAAGNPISNVGAGVNDTDAVNKGQLDDAAAAAKTEVTQGKNITVSKTTGADGQDIYNVATADNVEFNNVKVGDVTIDGTTGKISGVAAGDVNATSTDAINGSQLA
;
A
#
# COMPACT_ATOMS: atom_id res chain seq x y z
N GLU A 1 55.19 161.98 122.36
CA GLU A 1 55.06 160.67 121.70
C GLU A 1 56.43 160.03 121.60
N PHE A 2 56.58 158.78 122.03
CA PHE A 2 57.82 158.05 121.83
C PHE A 2 57.72 157.32 120.49
N ASN A 3 58.58 157.66 119.53
CA ASN A 3 58.61 157.02 118.20
C ASN A 3 59.07 155.55 118.27
N ASN A 4 59.70 155.13 119.37
CA ASN A 4 59.99 153.73 119.67
C ASN A 4 59.97 153.53 121.19
N VAL A 5 59.15 152.57 121.66
CA VAL A 5 59.23 152.01 123.02
C VAL A 5 59.85 150.63 122.89
N LYS A 6 61.04 150.46 123.45
CA LYS A 6 61.72 149.17 123.50
C LYS A 6 61.43 148.54 124.87
N VAL A 7 60.60 147.49 124.91
CA VAL A 7 60.32 146.69 126.12
C VAL A 7 60.99 145.33 125.95
N GLY A 8 62.21 145.21 126.50
CA GLY A 8 63.06 144.03 126.26
C GLY A 8 63.50 143.93 124.80
N ASP A 9 63.52 142.71 124.27
CA ASP A 9 63.88 142.45 122.86
C ASP A 9 62.69 142.61 121.91
N VAL A 10 61.49 142.85 122.44
CA VAL A 10 60.31 143.14 121.64
C VAL A 10 60.38 144.58 121.14
N THR A 11 60.39 144.72 119.83
CA THR A 11 60.38 146.01 119.14
C THR A 11 59.06 146.17 118.41
N ILE A 12 58.29 147.17 118.86
CA ILE A 12 57.11 147.64 118.15
C ILE A 12 57.57 148.77 117.23
N ASP A 13 57.62 148.50 115.94
CA ASP A 13 57.95 149.51 114.95
C ASP A 13 56.74 150.42 114.73
N GLY A 14 56.81 151.65 115.24
CA GLY A 14 55.75 152.65 115.12
C GLY A 14 55.43 153.06 113.67
N THR A 15 56.31 152.76 112.72
CA THR A 15 56.13 153.05 111.28
C THR A 15 55.39 151.92 110.56
N THR A 16 55.71 150.66 110.85
CA THR A 16 55.14 149.50 110.15
C THR A 16 54.05 148.76 110.93
N GLY A 17 53.86 149.09 112.21
CA GLY A 17 52.96 148.37 113.12
C GLY A 17 53.43 146.96 113.44
N LYS A 18 54.62 146.55 112.98
CA LYS A 18 55.15 145.21 113.22
C LYS A 18 55.70 145.08 114.63
N ILE A 19 55.28 144.01 115.29
CA ILE A 19 55.86 143.57 116.55
C ILE A 19 56.91 142.51 116.22
N SER A 20 58.18 142.86 116.40
CA SER A 20 59.32 141.98 116.17
C SER A 20 59.98 141.61 117.50
N GLY A 21 60.71 140.49 117.53
CA GLY A 21 61.31 139.96 118.76
C GLY A 21 60.34 139.22 119.68
N VAL A 22 59.13 138.90 119.21
CA VAL A 22 58.16 138.06 119.95
C VAL A 22 58.69 136.61 119.99
N ALA A 23 59.01 136.13 121.18
CA ALA A 23 59.34 134.72 121.39
C ALA A 23 58.14 133.84 121.04
N ALA A 24 58.38 132.56 120.73
CA ALA A 24 57.28 131.63 120.49
C ALA A 24 56.43 131.51 121.76
N GLY A 25 55.15 131.88 121.68
CA GLY A 25 54.19 131.75 122.78
C GLY A 25 53.63 130.33 122.86
N ASP A 26 52.99 129.93 123.96
CA ASP A 26 52.43 128.58 123.99
C ASP A 26 51.26 128.42 122.99
N VAL A 27 51.27 127.37 122.16
CA VAL A 27 50.14 127.04 121.25
C VAL A 27 49.27 125.98 121.92
N ASN A 28 48.33 126.45 122.73
CA ASN A 28 47.26 125.64 123.31
C ASN A 28 45.98 126.48 123.46
N ALA A 29 44.85 125.83 123.71
CA ALA A 29 43.54 126.47 123.69
C ALA A 29 43.34 127.58 124.74
N THR A 30 44.14 127.64 125.80
CA THR A 30 44.03 128.62 126.90
C THR A 30 45.12 129.68 126.89
N SER A 31 46.08 129.59 125.96
CA SER A 31 47.20 130.52 125.91
C SER A 31 46.72 131.93 125.58
N THR A 32 47.16 132.89 126.39
CA THR A 32 47.03 134.32 126.11
C THR A 32 48.31 134.92 125.54
N ASP A 33 49.33 134.08 125.28
CA ASP A 33 50.59 134.53 124.71
C ASP A 33 50.41 134.99 123.27
N ALA A 34 51.15 136.02 122.90
CA ALA A 34 51.29 136.36 121.49
C ALA A 34 52.12 135.27 120.79
N ILE A 35 51.56 134.64 119.76
CA ILE A 35 52.30 133.73 118.90
C ILE A 35 53.05 134.50 117.83
N ASN A 36 54.18 133.94 117.37
CA ASN A 36 54.94 134.52 116.28
C ASN A 36 54.74 133.74 114.96
N GLY A 37 55.25 134.30 113.87
CA GLY A 37 55.06 133.75 112.53
C GLY A 37 55.61 132.34 112.34
N SER A 38 56.63 131.90 113.09
CA SER A 38 57.19 130.55 112.94
C SER A 38 56.24 129.46 113.43
N GLN A 39 55.41 129.76 114.44
CA GLN A 39 54.44 128.82 114.99
C GLN A 39 53.22 128.64 114.08
N LEU A 40 52.76 129.74 113.48
CA LEU A 40 51.73 129.68 112.45
C LEU A 40 52.23 128.93 111.20
N ALA A 41 53.48 129.17 110.79
CA ALA A 41 54.11 128.44 109.69
C ALA A 41 54.26 126.93 109.98
N GLY A 42 54.62 126.54 111.21
CA GLY A 42 54.70 125.14 111.62
C GLY A 42 53.34 124.43 111.57
N THR A 43 52.29 125.10 112.05
CA THR A 43 50.92 124.58 111.99
C THR A 43 50.47 124.40 110.54
N ALA A 44 50.67 125.40 109.68
CA ALA A 44 50.36 125.30 108.26
C ALA A 44 51.13 124.15 107.59
N LYS A 45 52.41 123.95 107.92
CA LYS A 45 53.22 122.88 107.31
C LYS A 45 52.70 121.49 107.66
N SER A 46 52.23 121.27 108.89
CA SER A 46 51.65 119.98 109.29
C SER A 46 50.41 119.61 108.46
N VAL A 47 49.56 120.58 108.14
CA VAL A 47 48.36 120.37 107.30
C VAL A 47 48.78 120.09 105.86
N SER A 48 49.74 120.85 105.33
CA SER A 48 50.27 120.67 103.98
C SER A 48 50.86 119.27 103.76
N ASP A 49 51.67 118.78 104.70
CA ASP A 49 52.29 117.46 104.62
C ASP A 49 51.26 116.33 104.75
N ALA A 50 50.21 116.52 105.56
CA ALA A 50 49.13 115.55 105.72
C ALA A 50 48.25 115.44 104.46
N LEU A 51 48.02 116.55 103.76
CA LEU A 51 47.36 116.53 102.46
C LEU A 51 48.26 115.89 101.39
N GLY A 52 49.57 116.14 101.42
CA GLY A 52 50.48 115.66 100.39
C GLY A 52 50.12 116.28 99.03
N GLY A 53 50.21 115.50 97.94
CA GLY A 53 49.82 115.98 96.60
C GLY A 53 50.58 117.21 96.11
N GLY A 54 51.78 117.49 96.65
CA GLY A 54 52.54 118.70 96.31
C GLY A 54 52.07 119.99 96.98
N SER A 55 51.14 119.94 97.94
CA SER A 55 50.79 121.08 98.80
C SER A 55 52.05 121.58 99.54
N VAL A 56 52.26 122.89 99.57
CA VAL A 56 53.35 123.56 100.33
C VAL A 56 52.86 124.83 101.02
N VAL A 57 53.52 125.23 102.12
CA VAL A 57 53.32 126.54 102.76
C VAL A 57 54.21 127.57 102.06
N ASN A 58 53.61 128.62 101.52
CA ASN A 58 54.31 129.71 100.83
C ASN A 58 54.91 130.71 101.83
N PRO A 59 55.95 131.49 101.41
CA PRO A 59 56.60 132.48 102.28
C PRO A 59 55.68 133.58 102.85
N ASP A 60 54.53 133.84 102.22
CA ASP A 60 53.52 134.81 102.67
C ASP A 60 52.53 134.23 103.71
N GLY A 61 52.66 132.93 104.03
CA GLY A 61 51.81 132.21 104.97
C GLY A 61 50.61 131.50 104.33
N THR A 62 50.37 131.65 103.03
CA THR A 62 49.32 130.87 102.31
C THR A 62 49.77 129.43 102.04
N MET A 63 48.85 128.51 101.74
CA MET A 63 49.17 127.15 101.28
C MET A 63 48.74 126.93 99.84
N THR A 64 49.58 126.26 99.04
CA THR A 64 49.13 125.73 97.74
C THR A 64 48.22 124.53 97.99
N ALA A 65 47.14 124.42 97.21
CA ALA A 65 46.28 123.25 97.28
C ALA A 65 47.06 121.97 96.85
N PRO A 66 46.73 120.77 97.37
CA PRO A 66 47.28 119.52 96.87
C PRO A 66 46.84 119.28 95.41
N SER A 67 47.41 118.28 94.76
CA SER A 67 47.10 117.85 93.40
C SER A 67 47.16 116.32 93.34
N TYR A 68 46.04 115.67 93.04
CA TYR A 68 45.93 114.20 92.88
C TYR A 68 45.45 113.86 91.47
N ASP A 69 46.09 112.91 90.80
CA ASP A 69 45.63 112.36 89.51
C ASP A 69 44.95 111.01 89.71
N ILE A 70 43.62 110.98 89.54
CA ILE A 70 42.79 109.78 89.70
C ILE A 70 41.89 109.65 88.48
N ASN A 71 41.82 108.45 87.89
CA ASN A 71 41.03 108.18 86.68
C ASN A 71 41.30 109.16 85.53
N GLY A 72 42.55 109.64 85.41
CA GLY A 72 42.97 110.60 84.38
C GLY A 72 42.53 112.05 84.62
N THR A 73 41.95 112.37 85.78
CA THR A 73 41.54 113.73 86.17
C THR A 73 42.38 114.23 87.35
N THR A 74 42.93 115.45 87.23
CA THR A 74 43.67 116.10 88.30
C THR A 74 42.74 116.92 89.19
N VAL A 75 42.74 116.69 90.50
CA VAL A 75 41.87 117.37 91.47
C VAL A 75 42.67 117.88 92.67
N SER A 76 42.22 118.98 93.30
CA SER A 76 43.03 119.72 94.27
C SER A 76 42.55 119.67 95.72
N ASN A 77 41.68 118.73 96.04
CA ASN A 77 41.29 118.40 97.40
C ASN A 77 40.95 116.91 97.51
N VAL A 78 40.95 116.39 98.75
CA VAL A 78 40.74 114.96 99.03
C VAL A 78 39.31 114.50 98.70
N GLY A 79 38.30 115.36 98.91
CA GLY A 79 36.90 115.02 98.65
C GLY A 79 36.64 114.74 97.17
N ASP A 80 37.21 115.56 96.29
CA ASP A 80 37.12 115.37 94.85
C ASP A 80 37.91 114.13 94.41
N ALA A 81 39.08 113.86 94.98
CA ALA A 81 39.88 112.66 94.65
C ALA A 81 39.14 111.36 94.97
N LEU A 82 38.47 111.32 96.13
CA LEU A 82 37.63 110.19 96.51
C LEU A 82 36.40 110.07 95.59
N SER A 83 35.82 111.20 95.18
CA SER A 83 34.70 111.22 94.24
C SER A 83 35.12 110.71 92.84
N GLU A 84 36.31 111.06 92.37
CA GLU A 84 36.86 110.54 91.11
C GLU A 84 37.12 109.04 91.18
N LEU A 85 37.64 108.54 92.30
CA LEU A 85 37.83 107.10 92.50
C LEU A 85 36.50 106.33 92.53
N ASP A 86 35.46 106.90 93.17
CA ASP A 86 34.12 106.31 93.26
C ASP A 86 33.40 106.22 91.90
N LYS A 87 33.92 106.87 90.84
CA LYS A 87 33.41 106.69 89.48
C LYS A 87 33.68 105.30 88.90
N GLY A 88 34.65 104.55 89.43
CA GLY A 88 34.95 103.18 88.99
C GLY A 88 35.49 103.05 87.55
N TRP A 89 35.37 101.86 86.97
CA TRP A 89 35.76 101.54 85.58
C TRP A 89 34.62 100.84 84.83
N ASN A 90 34.54 100.95 83.50
CA ASN A 90 33.45 100.33 82.72
C ASN A 90 33.88 98.99 82.11
N LEU A 91 33.00 97.98 82.15
CA LEU A 91 33.11 96.74 81.35
C LEU A 91 31.98 96.68 80.32
N GLN A 92 32.28 96.22 79.10
CA GLN A 92 31.30 95.98 78.03
C GLN A 92 31.51 94.59 77.45
N SER A 93 30.44 93.92 77.05
CA SER A 93 30.48 92.65 76.29
C SER A 93 29.71 92.82 74.98
N ASN A 94 30.35 92.51 73.85
CA ASN A 94 29.80 92.71 72.49
C ASN A 94 29.17 94.09 72.24
N GLY A 95 29.72 95.15 72.86
CA GLY A 95 29.26 96.53 72.71
C GLY A 95 28.01 96.91 73.53
N ALA A 96 27.55 96.07 74.46
CA ALA A 96 26.38 96.34 75.31
C ALA A 96 26.73 96.41 76.81
N ASN A 97 25.80 96.99 77.60
CA ASN A 97 25.80 97.05 79.07
C ASN A 97 26.98 97.76 79.73
N ALA A 98 27.32 98.98 79.27
CA ALA A 98 28.31 99.82 79.92
C ALA A 98 27.78 100.38 81.26
N GLY A 99 28.18 99.77 82.36
CA GLY A 99 27.97 100.28 83.72
C GLY A 99 29.30 100.44 84.44
N ALA A 100 29.40 101.46 85.30
CA ALA A 100 30.57 101.66 86.15
C ALA A 100 30.64 100.56 87.21
N ILE A 101 31.74 99.82 87.20
CA ILE A 101 32.12 98.84 88.22
C ILE A 101 32.99 99.58 89.23
N LYS A 102 32.50 99.67 90.45
CA LYS A 102 33.16 100.35 91.56
C LYS A 102 34.08 99.41 92.32
N ALA A 103 34.94 99.99 93.15
CA ALA A 103 35.78 99.21 94.05
C ALA A 103 34.89 98.41 95.03
N GLY A 104 35.05 97.09 95.06
CA GLY A 104 34.25 96.17 95.87
C GLY A 104 33.15 95.42 95.11
N ASP A 105 32.81 95.85 93.89
CA ASP A 105 31.85 95.14 93.05
C ASP A 105 32.41 93.78 92.58
N THR A 106 31.52 92.79 92.44
CA THR A 106 31.86 91.50 91.84
C THR A 106 31.33 91.45 90.41
N VAL A 107 32.19 91.08 89.46
CA VAL A 107 31.81 90.81 88.07
C VAL A 107 31.85 89.31 87.82
N ASP A 108 30.72 88.76 87.38
CA ASP A 108 30.62 87.37 86.94
C ASP A 108 30.73 87.30 85.40
N ILE A 109 31.64 86.46 84.91
CA ILE A 109 31.89 86.25 83.46
C ILE A 109 31.66 84.77 83.18
N GLY A 110 30.48 84.43 82.68
CA GLY A 110 30.02 83.07 82.39
C GLY A 110 29.28 82.94 81.05
N THR A 111 28.49 81.88 80.90
CA THR A 111 27.61 81.67 79.73
C THR A 111 26.18 82.19 79.99
N VAL A 112 25.35 82.21 78.95
CA VAL A 112 23.91 82.47 79.10
C VAL A 112 23.21 81.28 79.79
N THR A 113 22.12 81.54 80.51
CA THR A 113 21.36 80.50 81.20
C THR A 113 20.85 79.43 80.22
N GLY A 114 21.10 78.15 80.53
CA GLY A 114 20.65 77.01 79.72
C GLY A 114 21.60 76.61 78.60
N GLU A 115 22.75 77.29 78.44
CA GLU A 115 23.80 76.85 77.51
C GLU A 115 24.44 75.53 77.98
N GLU A 116 24.40 74.50 77.14
CA GLU A 116 24.91 73.14 77.43
C GLU A 116 26.19 72.79 76.66
N ASN A 117 26.58 73.56 75.65
CA ASN A 117 27.69 73.25 74.75
C ASN A 117 29.01 73.90 75.15
N LEU A 118 28.98 74.96 75.97
CA LEU A 118 30.17 75.70 76.42
C LEU A 118 30.42 75.52 77.92
N THR A 119 31.70 75.42 78.27
CA THR A 119 32.19 75.51 79.65
C THR A 119 33.11 76.71 79.82
N VAL A 120 32.99 77.38 80.98
CA VAL A 120 33.81 78.55 81.32
C VAL A 120 34.51 78.30 82.65
N THR A 121 35.83 78.50 82.68
CA THR A 121 36.64 78.35 83.90
C THR A 121 37.57 79.55 84.09
N LYS A 122 37.80 79.94 85.35
CA LYS A 122 38.78 80.95 85.74
C LYS A 122 40.03 80.29 86.28
N ASN A 123 41.20 80.61 85.72
CA ASN A 123 42.49 80.19 86.23
C ASN A 123 43.39 81.43 86.42
N GLY A 124 43.57 81.86 87.66
CA GLY A 124 44.25 83.12 87.97
C GLY A 124 43.51 84.33 87.36
N ASN A 125 44.18 85.02 86.44
CA ASN A 125 43.67 86.19 85.71
C ASN A 125 43.10 85.84 84.31
N THR A 126 43.09 84.57 83.91
CA THR A 126 42.59 84.13 82.59
C THR A 126 41.20 83.49 82.71
N ILE A 127 40.32 83.84 81.79
CA ILE A 127 39.03 83.16 81.58
C ILE A 127 39.17 82.26 80.34
N GLN A 128 38.84 80.97 80.46
CA GLN A 128 38.95 79.98 79.40
C GLN A 128 37.57 79.47 79.00
N TYR A 129 37.31 79.43 77.69
CA TYR A 129 36.12 78.83 77.09
C TYR A 129 36.48 77.51 76.42
N GLY A 130 35.68 76.47 76.63
CA GLY A 130 35.83 75.16 75.98
C GLY A 130 34.49 74.62 75.48
N LEU A 131 34.50 73.90 74.36
CA LEU A 131 33.36 73.10 73.94
C LEU A 131 33.27 71.82 74.77
N ASN A 132 32.04 71.43 75.11
CA ASN A 132 31.79 70.13 75.70
C ASN A 132 32.03 69.00 74.71
N LYS A 133 32.42 67.84 75.22
CA LYS A 133 32.71 66.65 74.39
C LYS A 133 31.47 66.18 73.65
N ASP A 134 30.33 66.26 74.33
CA ASP A 134 29.02 66.04 73.76
C ASP A 134 28.38 67.39 73.52
N ILE A 135 27.97 67.62 72.27
CA ILE A 135 27.30 68.83 71.86
C ILE A 135 25.87 68.51 71.45
N LYS A 136 24.95 69.38 71.82
CA LYS A 136 23.54 69.33 71.45
C LYS A 136 23.25 70.48 70.51
N VAL A 137 23.03 70.12 69.25
CA VAL A 137 22.76 71.03 68.13
C VAL A 137 21.65 70.45 67.27
N ASP A 138 20.94 71.31 66.54
CA ASP A 138 19.84 70.87 65.67
C ASP A 138 20.34 70.11 64.43
N SER A 139 21.53 70.47 63.93
CA SER A 139 22.15 69.82 62.78
C SER A 139 23.66 69.97 62.79
N VAL A 140 24.36 69.00 62.20
CA VAL A 140 25.78 69.07 61.88
C VAL A 140 25.95 68.95 60.37
N THR A 141 26.64 69.93 59.77
CA THR A 141 27.05 69.89 58.37
C THR A 141 28.56 69.69 58.31
N ALA A 142 29.00 68.57 57.73
CA ALA A 142 30.41 68.21 57.53
C ALA A 142 30.65 67.97 56.02
N GLY A 143 31.16 68.99 55.33
CA GLY A 143 31.20 69.00 53.87
C GLY A 143 29.79 68.91 53.29
N ASP A 144 29.57 68.00 52.35
CA ASP A 144 28.25 67.74 51.73
C ASP A 144 27.33 66.85 52.59
N THR A 145 27.83 66.36 53.73
CA THR A 145 27.08 65.49 54.64
C THR A 145 26.33 66.32 55.66
N VAL A 146 25.02 66.13 55.74
CA VAL A 146 24.15 66.72 56.76
C VAL A 146 23.64 65.60 57.67
N ILE A 147 23.82 65.78 58.97
CA ILE A 147 23.24 64.97 60.03
C ILE A 147 22.23 65.82 60.78
N ASN A 148 20.97 65.40 60.78
CA ASN A 148 19.88 66.07 61.47
C ASN A 148 18.82 65.06 61.91
N ASP A 149 17.66 65.56 62.34
CA ASP A 149 16.53 64.76 62.81
C ASP A 149 15.87 63.90 61.72
N ASN A 150 16.14 64.15 60.44
CA ASN A 150 15.65 63.35 59.32
C ASN A 150 16.58 62.19 58.96
N GLY A 151 17.85 62.22 59.38
CA GLY A 151 18.85 61.17 59.16
C GLY A 151 20.18 61.71 58.65
N VAL A 152 20.81 60.97 57.73
CA VAL A 152 22.09 61.31 57.09
C VAL A 152 21.87 61.51 55.60
N THR A 153 22.26 62.67 55.08
CA THR A 153 22.15 62.98 53.65
C THR A 153 23.50 63.44 53.12
N ILE A 154 23.95 62.87 52.01
CA ILE A 154 25.07 63.38 51.22
C ILE A 154 24.49 64.07 49.99
N THR A 155 24.76 65.35 49.81
CA THR A 155 24.28 66.10 48.63
C THR A 155 24.80 65.45 47.35
N ASN A 156 23.91 65.18 46.38
CA ASN A 156 24.22 64.41 45.15
C ASN A 156 24.77 62.99 45.38
N GLY A 157 24.59 62.43 46.58
CA GLY A 157 25.05 61.11 46.95
C GLY A 157 23.97 60.30 47.67
N PRO A 158 24.34 59.14 48.24
CA PRO A 158 23.41 58.31 48.98
C PRO A 158 22.82 59.03 50.20
N SER A 159 21.61 58.64 50.57
CA SER A 159 20.97 59.12 51.80
C SER A 159 20.30 57.99 52.57
N ILE A 160 20.32 58.13 53.90
CA ILE A 160 19.64 57.26 54.85
C ILE A 160 18.73 58.18 55.67
N THR A 161 17.45 58.18 55.35
CA THR A 161 16.47 59.06 55.98
C THR A 161 15.27 58.27 56.51
N LYS A 162 14.34 58.94 57.19
CA LYS A 162 13.05 58.34 57.59
C LYS A 162 12.25 57.78 56.40
N SER A 163 12.50 58.24 55.18
CA SER A 163 11.86 57.74 53.94
C SER A 163 12.55 56.49 53.37
N GLY A 164 13.62 55.99 54.00
CA GLY A 164 14.37 54.83 53.56
C GLY A 164 15.76 55.17 53.01
N ILE A 165 16.28 54.27 52.17
CA ILE A 165 17.61 54.36 51.57
C ILE A 165 17.47 54.77 50.10
N ASN A 166 18.18 55.82 49.69
CA ASN A 166 18.33 56.18 48.28
C ASN A 166 19.81 56.05 47.89
N ALA A 167 20.12 55.19 46.92
CA ALA A 167 21.48 54.98 46.41
C ALA A 167 21.93 56.05 45.39
N ALA A 168 21.08 57.04 45.08
CA ALA A 168 21.34 58.12 44.13
C ALA A 168 21.75 57.63 42.73
N GLY A 169 21.12 56.54 42.26
CA GLY A 169 21.42 55.93 40.96
C GLY A 169 22.70 55.11 40.90
N ASN A 170 23.45 54.99 42.00
CA ASN A 170 24.64 54.15 42.07
C ASN A 170 24.27 52.69 42.32
N PRO A 171 25.03 51.72 41.79
CA PRO A 171 24.91 50.31 42.18
C PRO A 171 25.16 50.12 43.67
N ILE A 172 24.34 49.28 44.31
CA ILE A 172 24.61 48.81 45.67
C ILE A 172 25.48 47.56 45.54
N SER A 173 26.76 47.67 45.85
CA SER A 173 27.73 46.56 45.78
C SER A 173 27.78 45.76 47.08
N ASN A 174 28.33 44.55 47.02
CA ASN A 174 28.49 43.64 48.16
C ASN A 174 27.17 43.23 48.84
N VAL A 175 26.08 43.15 48.07
CA VAL A 175 24.81 42.58 48.52
C VAL A 175 24.93 41.06 48.54
N GLY A 176 24.79 40.45 49.71
CA GLY A 176 24.74 38.99 49.88
C GLY A 176 23.58 38.36 49.08
N ALA A 177 23.53 37.03 49.00
CA ALA A 177 22.35 36.39 48.42
C ALA A 177 21.14 36.62 49.35
N GLY A 178 20.05 37.17 48.81
CA GLY A 178 18.81 37.31 49.54
C GLY A 178 18.25 35.93 49.88
N VAL A 179 17.88 35.73 51.14
CA VAL A 179 17.37 34.46 51.66
C VAL A 179 15.89 34.57 51.99
N ASN A 180 15.48 35.68 52.60
CA ASN A 180 14.08 35.96 52.93
C ASN A 180 13.38 36.70 51.78
N ASP A 181 12.05 36.64 51.77
CA ASP A 181 11.21 37.26 50.74
C ASP A 181 11.41 38.78 50.59
N THR A 182 11.87 39.45 51.65
CA THR A 182 12.09 40.90 51.68
C THR A 182 13.56 41.30 51.54
N ASP A 183 14.46 40.35 51.29
CA ASP A 183 15.87 40.65 51.06
C ASP A 183 16.08 41.17 49.63
N ALA A 184 17.03 42.09 49.45
CA ALA A 184 17.46 42.47 48.11
C ALA A 184 18.20 41.31 47.43
N VAL A 185 17.84 40.99 46.19
CA VAL A 185 18.55 39.98 45.40
C VAL A 185 19.75 40.60 44.68
N ASN A 186 20.84 39.84 44.61
CA ASN A 186 21.99 40.23 43.79
C ASN A 186 21.85 39.71 42.35
N LYS A 187 22.66 40.25 41.43
CA LYS A 187 22.61 39.88 40.00
C LYS A 187 22.84 38.38 39.76
N GLY A 188 23.65 37.71 40.59
CA GLY A 188 23.92 36.28 40.46
C GLY A 188 22.69 35.41 40.68
N GLN A 189 21.82 35.77 41.64
CA GLN A 189 20.54 35.08 41.86
C GLN A 189 19.61 35.23 40.65
N LEU A 190 19.55 36.43 40.06
CA LEU A 190 18.73 36.69 38.87
C LEU A 190 19.24 35.92 37.64
N ASP A 191 20.55 35.94 37.39
CA ASP A 191 21.16 35.22 36.27
C ASP A 191 20.95 33.70 36.41
N GLY A 192 21.07 33.16 37.63
CA GLY A 192 20.82 31.74 37.92
C GLY A 192 19.36 31.33 37.67
N ALA A 193 18.39 32.14 38.10
CA ALA A 193 16.98 31.90 37.83
C ALA A 193 16.67 31.92 36.32
N ALA A 194 17.27 32.86 35.58
CA ALA A 194 17.10 32.97 34.13
C ALA A 194 17.70 31.77 33.36
N ALA A 195 18.84 31.24 33.82
CA ALA A 195 19.44 30.06 33.21
C ALA A 195 18.60 28.79 33.43
N ALA A 196 18.03 28.63 34.63
CA ALA A 196 17.20 27.48 34.99
C ALA A 196 15.84 27.44 34.25
N ALA A 197 15.37 28.57 33.72
CA ALA A 197 14.07 28.67 33.05
C ALA A 197 14.04 28.11 31.61
N LYS A 198 15.17 27.64 31.06
CA LYS A 198 15.24 27.12 29.68
C LYS A 198 14.71 25.69 29.58
N THR A 199 13.86 25.43 28.58
CA THR A 199 13.31 24.11 28.25
C THR A 199 14.00 23.50 27.03
N GLU A 200 14.16 22.17 27.00
CA GLU A 200 14.73 21.42 25.88
C GLU A 200 13.65 20.57 25.18
N VAL A 201 13.63 20.56 23.84
CA VAL A 201 12.74 19.75 23.00
C VAL A 201 13.58 18.99 21.98
N THR A 202 13.39 17.66 21.88
CA THR A 202 14.12 16.78 20.96
C THR A 202 13.17 16.10 19.96
N GLU A 203 13.62 15.89 18.72
CA GLU A 203 12.85 15.18 17.69
C GLU A 203 12.86 13.66 17.91
N GLY A 204 11.68 13.04 17.88
CA GLY A 204 11.52 11.58 17.85
C GLY A 204 11.35 11.03 16.42
N LYS A 205 11.36 9.70 16.26
CA LYS A 205 11.12 9.06 14.94
C LYS A 205 9.74 9.51 14.38
N ASN A 206 9.70 9.87 13.09
CA ASN A 206 8.51 10.37 12.37
C ASN A 206 8.01 11.77 12.79
N ILE A 207 8.73 12.49 13.64
CA ILE A 207 8.38 13.85 14.10
C ILE A 207 9.44 14.85 13.61
N THR A 208 8.98 16.04 13.20
CA THR A 208 9.81 17.19 12.86
C THR A 208 9.52 18.32 13.84
N VAL A 209 10.57 18.98 14.36
CA VAL A 209 10.50 20.10 15.30
C VAL A 209 11.24 21.30 14.70
N THR A 210 10.51 22.38 14.41
CA THR A 210 11.11 23.62 13.92
C THR A 210 11.02 24.73 14.96
N LYS A 211 12.13 25.46 15.16
CA LYS A 211 12.20 26.58 16.09
C LYS A 211 11.92 27.89 15.37
N THR A 212 11.06 28.71 15.96
CA THR A 212 10.81 30.10 15.55
C THR A 212 10.89 31.03 16.76
N THR A 213 11.09 32.32 16.54
CA THR A 213 11.08 33.34 17.62
C THR A 213 9.69 34.00 17.66
N GLY A 214 9.07 33.97 18.84
CA GLY A 214 7.80 34.64 19.10
C GLY A 214 7.95 36.17 19.16
N ALA A 215 6.82 36.87 19.19
CA ALA A 215 6.79 38.33 19.18
C ALA A 215 7.47 38.98 20.40
N ASP A 216 7.58 38.24 21.52
CA ASP A 216 8.17 38.73 22.77
C ASP A 216 9.62 38.24 22.96
N GLY A 217 10.24 37.66 21.92
CA GLY A 217 11.62 37.14 21.95
C GLY A 217 11.76 35.75 22.57
N GLN A 218 10.66 35.06 22.88
CA GLN A 218 10.67 33.67 23.35
C GLN A 218 10.85 32.67 22.20
N ASP A 219 11.42 31.50 22.51
CA ASP A 219 11.52 30.40 21.55
C ASP A 219 10.16 29.66 21.45
N ILE A 220 9.67 29.43 20.22
CA ILE A 220 8.51 28.60 19.91
C ILE A 220 8.96 27.36 19.15
N TYR A 221 8.64 26.17 19.66
CA TYR A 221 8.89 24.89 19.01
C TYR A 221 7.61 24.38 18.34
N ASN A 222 7.59 24.33 17.00
CA ASN A 222 6.48 23.77 16.22
C ASN A 222 6.74 22.28 15.96
N VAL A 223 5.87 21.41 16.47
CA VAL A 223 6.00 19.94 16.41
C VAL A 223 4.98 19.38 15.42
N ALA A 224 5.44 18.72 14.36
CA ALA A 224 4.60 18.14 13.32
C ALA A 224 5.04 16.71 12.97
N THR A 225 4.16 15.94 12.34
CA THR A 225 4.54 14.68 11.68
C THR A 225 5.35 14.97 10.42
N ALA A 226 6.38 14.18 10.14
CA ALA A 226 7.12 14.27 8.88
C ALA A 226 6.21 13.89 7.69
N ASP A 227 6.50 14.40 6.49
CA ASP A 227 5.73 14.07 5.28
C ASP A 227 5.89 12.60 4.88
N ASN A 228 7.09 12.04 5.09
CA ASN A 228 7.39 10.63 4.93
C ASN A 228 7.57 10.01 6.30
N VAL A 229 6.71 9.06 6.64
CA VAL A 229 6.70 8.37 7.93
C VAL A 229 6.94 6.88 7.71
N GLU A 230 7.78 6.28 8.55
CA GLU A 230 8.07 4.85 8.52
C GLU A 230 7.48 4.19 9.76
N PHE A 231 6.53 3.27 9.54
CA PHE A 231 5.94 2.45 10.57
C PHE A 231 6.21 0.98 10.27
N ASN A 232 6.58 0.20 11.28
CA ASN A 232 6.74 -1.25 11.11
C ASN A 232 5.40 -1.93 10.79
N ASN A 233 4.31 -1.43 11.37
CA ASN A 233 2.95 -1.87 11.10
C ASN A 233 2.01 -0.65 11.17
N VAL A 234 1.10 -0.54 10.20
CA VAL A 234 -0.02 0.41 10.23
C VAL A 234 -1.30 -0.41 10.26
N LYS A 235 -2.11 -0.23 11.32
CA LYS A 235 -3.42 -0.87 11.46
C LYS A 235 -4.49 0.20 11.30
N VAL A 236 -5.28 0.11 10.22
CA VAL A 236 -6.47 0.96 10.00
C VAL A 236 -7.69 0.05 9.99
N GLY A 237 -8.40 -0.01 11.12
CA GLY A 237 -9.43 -1.03 11.32
C GLY A 237 -8.82 -2.44 11.33
N ASP A 238 -9.36 -3.34 10.49
CA ASP A 238 -8.84 -4.71 10.31
C ASP A 238 -7.76 -4.81 9.21
N VAL A 239 -7.55 -3.74 8.43
CA VAL A 239 -6.56 -3.73 7.35
C VAL A 239 -5.16 -3.57 7.94
N THR A 240 -4.27 -4.48 7.57
CA THR A 240 -2.86 -4.47 7.97
C THR A 240 -1.97 -4.45 6.74
N ILE A 241 -1.09 -3.45 6.67
CA ILE A 241 0.03 -3.40 5.71
C ILE A 241 1.27 -3.90 6.43
N ASP A 242 1.79 -5.05 6.00
CA ASP A 242 2.99 -5.65 6.55
C ASP A 242 4.22 -5.20 5.75
N GLY A 243 5.08 -4.38 6.39
CA GLY A 243 6.31 -3.89 5.78
C GLY A 243 7.35 -4.98 5.46
N THR A 244 7.25 -6.17 6.06
CA THR A 244 8.18 -7.29 5.83
C THR A 244 7.78 -8.10 4.60
N THR A 245 6.49 -8.43 4.48
CA THR A 245 5.98 -9.27 3.38
C THR A 245 5.41 -8.48 2.21
N GLY A 246 5.18 -7.17 2.38
CA GLY A 246 4.49 -6.33 1.42
C GLY A 246 3.00 -6.65 1.27
N LYS A 247 2.46 -7.58 2.09
CA LYS A 247 1.06 -8.01 1.98
C LYS A 247 0.13 -6.99 2.64
N ILE A 248 -0.98 -6.76 1.97
CA ILE A 248 -2.15 -6.06 2.52
C ILE A 248 -3.17 -7.13 2.89
N SER A 249 -3.44 -7.29 4.18
CA SER A 249 -4.37 -8.29 4.73
C SER A 249 -5.55 -7.62 5.44
N GLY A 250 -6.63 -8.36 5.68
CA GLY A 250 -7.87 -7.79 6.24
C GLY A 250 -8.74 -7.05 5.21
N VAL A 251 -8.47 -7.21 3.91
CA VAL A 251 -9.25 -6.61 2.82
C VAL A 251 -10.58 -7.36 2.66
N ALA A 252 -11.70 -6.68 2.90
CA ALA A 252 -13.04 -7.19 2.61
C ALA A 252 -13.21 -7.47 1.11
N ALA A 253 -14.20 -8.30 0.73
CA ALA A 253 -14.47 -8.54 -0.69
C ALA A 253 -14.96 -7.24 -1.35
N GLY A 254 -14.24 -6.75 -2.36
CA GLY A 254 -14.60 -5.53 -3.10
C GLY A 254 -15.69 -5.77 -4.15
N ASP A 255 -16.33 -4.73 -4.65
CA ASP A 255 -17.31 -4.90 -5.72
C ASP A 255 -16.65 -5.30 -7.05
N VAL A 256 -17.23 -6.25 -7.78
CA VAL A 256 -16.74 -6.70 -9.11
C VAL A 256 -17.68 -6.17 -10.20
N ASN A 257 -17.38 -4.97 -10.71
CA ASN A 257 -18.05 -4.34 -11.83
C ASN A 257 -17.08 -3.42 -12.59
N ALA A 258 -17.48 -2.96 -13.79
CA ALA A 258 -16.59 -2.22 -14.70
C ALA A 258 -16.08 -0.86 -14.16
N THR A 259 -16.72 -0.32 -13.12
CA THR A 259 -16.39 1.00 -12.55
C THR A 259 -15.81 0.92 -11.13
N SER A 260 -15.72 -0.29 -10.56
CA SER A 260 -15.21 -0.48 -9.21
C SER A 260 -13.75 -0.06 -9.11
N THR A 261 -13.44 0.68 -8.04
CA THR A 261 -12.07 1.01 -7.65
C THR A 261 -11.65 0.26 -6.38
N ASP A 262 -12.47 -0.71 -5.93
CA ASP A 262 -12.19 -1.49 -4.73
C ASP A 262 -11.05 -2.48 -4.99
N ALA A 263 -10.23 -2.71 -3.97
CA ALA A 263 -9.30 -3.83 -3.98
C ALA A 263 -10.07 -5.15 -3.85
N ILE A 264 -9.77 -6.11 -4.71
CA ILE A 264 -10.29 -7.48 -4.58
C ILE A 264 -9.35 -8.31 -3.69
N ASN A 265 -9.91 -9.28 -2.97
CA ASN A 265 -9.11 -10.22 -2.17
C ASN A 265 -8.99 -11.60 -2.83
N GLY A 266 -8.14 -12.46 -2.27
CA GLY A 266 -7.85 -13.78 -2.83
C GLY A 266 -9.07 -14.71 -2.94
N SER A 267 -10.10 -14.53 -2.09
CA SER A 267 -11.32 -15.35 -2.16
C SER A 267 -12.13 -15.08 -3.43
N GLN A 268 -12.15 -13.82 -3.89
CA GLN A 268 -12.86 -13.43 -5.10
C GLN A 268 -12.16 -13.94 -6.35
N LEU A 269 -10.83 -13.83 -6.40
CA LEU A 269 -10.04 -14.38 -7.51
C LEU A 269 -10.17 -15.91 -7.58
N ALA A 270 -10.14 -16.60 -6.43
CA ALA A 270 -10.37 -18.05 -6.37
C ALA A 270 -11.78 -18.44 -6.84
N GLY A 271 -12.81 -17.65 -6.50
CA GLY A 271 -14.18 -17.83 -6.99
C GLY A 271 -14.27 -17.74 -8.51
N THR A 272 -13.66 -16.72 -9.12
CA THR A 272 -13.58 -16.56 -10.59
C THR A 272 -12.85 -17.74 -11.24
N ALA A 273 -11.69 -18.15 -10.71
CA ALA A 273 -10.94 -19.29 -11.22
C ALA A 273 -11.75 -20.59 -11.16
N LYS A 274 -12.51 -20.81 -10.08
CA LYS A 274 -13.42 -21.96 -9.95
C LYS A 274 -14.58 -21.92 -10.95
N SER A 275 -15.11 -20.74 -11.29
CA SER A 275 -16.15 -20.64 -12.32
C SER A 275 -15.63 -21.07 -13.70
N VAL A 276 -14.39 -20.73 -14.04
CA VAL A 276 -13.74 -21.14 -15.30
C VAL A 276 -13.47 -22.64 -15.30
N LEU A 277 -12.96 -23.17 -14.18
CA LEU A 277 -12.77 -24.60 -13.96
C LEU A 277 -14.05 -25.39 -14.26
N ASP A 278 -15.15 -25.03 -13.60
CA ASP A 278 -16.41 -25.78 -13.68
C ASP A 278 -17.00 -25.74 -15.11
N ALA A 279 -16.72 -24.66 -15.86
CA ALA A 279 -17.12 -24.53 -17.26
C ALA A 279 -16.29 -25.38 -18.24
N LEU A 280 -14.98 -25.55 -17.98
CA LEU A 280 -14.10 -26.37 -18.83
C LEU A 280 -14.22 -27.87 -18.53
N GLY A 281 -14.33 -28.25 -17.25
CA GLY A 281 -14.33 -29.67 -16.87
C GLY A 281 -12.99 -30.37 -17.19
N GLY A 282 -13.04 -31.57 -17.74
CA GLY A 282 -11.84 -32.30 -18.21
C GLY A 282 -10.78 -32.59 -17.13
N GLY A 283 -11.14 -32.54 -15.84
CA GLY A 283 -10.20 -32.76 -14.75
C GLY A 283 -9.28 -31.57 -14.44
N SER A 284 -9.56 -30.36 -14.94
CA SER A 284 -8.87 -29.14 -14.52
C SER A 284 -8.92 -28.94 -12.99
N THR A 285 -8.06 -28.07 -12.46
CA THR A 285 -7.96 -27.70 -11.03
C THR A 285 -7.54 -26.24 -10.88
N VAL A 286 -7.88 -25.57 -9.78
CA VAL A 286 -7.26 -24.30 -9.39
C VAL A 286 -6.02 -24.59 -8.54
N ASN A 287 -4.85 -24.15 -8.98
CA ASN A 287 -3.57 -24.35 -8.30
C ASN A 287 -3.41 -23.36 -7.12
N PRO A 288 -2.52 -23.63 -6.14
CA PRO A 288 -2.28 -22.73 -5.00
C PRO A 288 -1.81 -21.31 -5.37
N ASP A 289 -1.24 -21.12 -6.57
CA ASP A 289 -0.83 -19.82 -7.10
C ASP A 289 -1.97 -19.06 -7.81
N GLY A 290 -3.18 -19.63 -7.86
CA GLY A 290 -4.37 -19.05 -8.49
C GLY A 290 -4.56 -19.39 -9.97
N THR A 291 -3.62 -20.12 -10.61
CA THR A 291 -3.76 -20.55 -12.01
C THR A 291 -4.74 -21.72 -12.17
N VAL A 292 -5.38 -21.84 -13.33
CA VAL A 292 -6.24 -23.01 -13.68
C VAL A 292 -5.43 -23.98 -14.54
N SER A 293 -5.36 -25.25 -14.14
CA SER A 293 -4.69 -26.29 -14.93
C SER A 293 -5.49 -26.62 -16.20
N ALA A 294 -4.78 -26.93 -17.28
CA ALA A 294 -5.42 -27.26 -18.55
C ALA A 294 -6.32 -28.52 -18.42
N PRO A 295 -7.48 -28.57 -19.09
CA PRO A 295 -8.32 -29.76 -19.09
C PRO A 295 -7.61 -30.91 -19.82
N SER A 296 -8.10 -32.14 -19.68
CA SER A 296 -7.70 -33.29 -20.49
C SER A 296 -8.94 -33.96 -21.06
N TYR A 297 -9.12 -33.86 -22.38
CA TYR A 297 -10.18 -34.53 -23.12
C TYR A 297 -9.60 -35.71 -23.89
N THR A 298 -10.20 -36.88 -23.77
CA THR A 298 -9.84 -38.05 -24.59
C THR A 298 -10.82 -38.18 -25.74
N VAL A 299 -10.35 -37.97 -26.97
CA VAL A 299 -11.14 -38.01 -28.21
C VAL A 299 -10.41 -38.88 -29.23
N ASN A 300 -11.10 -39.84 -29.84
CA ASN A 300 -10.51 -40.78 -30.81
C ASN A 300 -9.22 -41.48 -30.32
N GLY A 301 -9.10 -41.70 -29.01
CA GLY A 301 -7.91 -42.29 -28.37
C GLY A 301 -6.74 -41.33 -28.12
N ASN A 302 -6.85 -40.06 -28.51
CA ASN A 302 -5.85 -39.02 -28.25
C ASN A 302 -6.26 -38.14 -27.06
N ASN A 303 -5.30 -37.78 -26.22
CA ASN A 303 -5.51 -36.80 -25.15
C ASN A 303 -5.13 -35.40 -25.62
N VAL A 304 -6.06 -34.45 -25.51
CA VAL A 304 -5.89 -33.04 -25.88
C VAL A 304 -6.27 -32.12 -24.73
N SER A 305 -5.66 -30.93 -24.68
CA SER A 305 -5.70 -30.07 -23.48
C SER A 305 -6.52 -28.78 -23.61
N ASN A 306 -7.30 -28.66 -24.69
CA ASN A 306 -8.21 -27.55 -24.89
C ASN A 306 -9.40 -27.96 -25.77
N VAL A 307 -10.46 -27.15 -25.75
CA VAL A 307 -11.73 -27.44 -26.44
C VAL A 307 -11.56 -27.41 -27.96
N GLY A 308 -10.75 -26.49 -28.49
CA GLY A 308 -10.55 -26.36 -29.94
C GLY A 308 -9.91 -27.61 -30.55
N ASP A 309 -8.89 -28.15 -29.90
CA ASP A 309 -8.22 -29.38 -30.34
C ASP A 309 -9.13 -30.59 -30.20
N ALA A 310 -9.95 -30.67 -29.15
CA ALA A 310 -10.93 -31.75 -28.99
C ALA A 310 -11.96 -31.78 -30.13
N ILE A 311 -12.46 -30.60 -30.52
CA ILE A 311 -13.36 -30.45 -31.66
C ILE A 311 -12.64 -30.83 -32.96
N THR A 312 -11.40 -30.38 -33.14
CA THR A 312 -10.60 -30.72 -34.33
C THR A 312 -10.36 -32.23 -34.43
N GLU A 313 -10.14 -32.91 -33.31
CA GLU A 313 -9.95 -34.35 -33.26
C GLU A 313 -11.25 -35.10 -33.58
N LEU A 314 -12.40 -34.65 -33.09
CA LEU A 314 -13.72 -35.17 -33.47
C LEU A 314 -13.98 -34.98 -34.97
N ASP A 315 -13.60 -33.83 -35.54
CA ASP A 315 -13.80 -33.49 -36.95
C ASP A 315 -12.96 -34.35 -37.91
N LYS A 316 -11.97 -35.11 -37.41
CA LYS A 316 -11.28 -36.11 -38.22
C LYS A 316 -12.19 -37.28 -38.62
N GLY A 317 -13.30 -37.49 -37.93
CA GLY A 317 -14.27 -38.54 -38.27
C GLY A 317 -13.75 -39.97 -38.06
N TRP A 318 -14.40 -40.92 -38.73
CA TRP A 318 -14.02 -42.34 -38.74
C TRP A 318 -13.96 -42.87 -40.17
N ASN A 319 -13.16 -43.91 -40.44
CA ASN A 319 -12.99 -44.45 -41.79
C ASN A 319 -13.90 -45.67 -42.03
N LEU A 320 -14.61 -45.71 -43.17
CA LEU A 320 -15.27 -46.91 -43.71
C LEU A 320 -14.51 -47.42 -44.93
N GLN A 321 -14.33 -48.73 -45.03
CA GLN A 321 -13.76 -49.40 -46.19
C GLN A 321 -14.71 -50.52 -46.63
N SER A 322 -14.84 -50.74 -47.95
CA SER A 322 -15.54 -51.90 -48.52
C SER A 322 -14.55 -52.72 -49.34
N ASN A 323 -14.42 -54.01 -49.04
CA ASN A 323 -13.44 -54.92 -49.68
C ASN A 323 -12.00 -54.37 -49.70
N GLY A 324 -11.60 -53.61 -48.68
CA GLY A 324 -10.26 -53.03 -48.57
C GLY A 324 -9.99 -51.80 -49.47
N ALA A 325 -11.01 -51.24 -50.13
CA ALA A 325 -10.88 -50.07 -51.00
C ALA A 325 -11.64 -48.83 -50.47
N ASN A 326 -11.32 -47.66 -51.04
CA ASN A 326 -12.00 -46.37 -50.82
C ASN A 326 -12.06 -45.87 -49.37
N ALA A 327 -10.94 -45.96 -48.65
CA ALA A 327 -10.85 -45.41 -47.31
C ALA A 327 -10.96 -43.88 -47.34
N GLY A 328 -11.97 -43.34 -46.67
CA GLY A 328 -12.17 -41.90 -46.47
C GLY A 328 -12.80 -41.62 -45.12
N ALA A 329 -12.45 -40.46 -44.55
CA ALA A 329 -13.01 -40.02 -43.29
C ALA A 329 -14.48 -39.62 -43.48
N ILE A 330 -15.36 -40.23 -42.68
CA ILE A 330 -16.77 -39.89 -42.53
C ILE A 330 -16.88 -39.04 -41.27
N LYS A 331 -17.27 -37.78 -41.46
CA LYS A 331 -17.40 -36.79 -40.40
C LYS A 331 -18.83 -36.74 -39.85
N ALA A 332 -18.98 -36.06 -38.72
CA ALA A 332 -20.31 -35.80 -38.17
C ALA A 332 -21.13 -34.95 -39.16
N GLY A 333 -22.32 -35.44 -39.51
CA GLY A 333 -23.21 -34.80 -40.50
C GLY A 333 -23.14 -35.42 -41.89
N ASP A 334 -22.12 -36.22 -42.20
CA ASP A 334 -22.04 -36.92 -43.47
C ASP A 334 -23.12 -38.02 -43.57
N THR A 335 -23.65 -38.22 -44.78
CA THR A 335 -24.56 -39.35 -45.08
C THR A 335 -23.78 -40.41 -45.83
N VAL A 336 -23.77 -41.64 -45.30
CA VAL A 336 -23.16 -42.80 -45.96
C VAL A 336 -24.28 -43.65 -46.55
N ASP A 337 -24.24 -43.85 -47.86
CA ASP A 337 -25.14 -44.76 -48.57
C ASP A 337 -24.48 -46.14 -48.73
N ILE A 338 -25.10 -47.17 -48.16
CA ILE A 338 -24.63 -48.55 -48.24
C ILE A 338 -25.69 -49.34 -49.02
N GLY A 339 -25.48 -49.43 -50.34
CA GLY A 339 -26.40 -50.05 -51.30
C GLY A 339 -25.75 -51.12 -52.16
N THR A 340 -26.29 -51.31 -53.38
CA THR A 340 -25.73 -52.17 -54.43
C THR A 340 -25.02 -51.33 -55.50
N VAL A 341 -24.28 -51.99 -56.39
CA VAL A 341 -23.73 -51.32 -57.57
C VAL A 341 -24.84 -50.89 -58.53
N THR A 342 -24.64 -49.79 -59.25
CA THR A 342 -25.63 -49.26 -60.21
C THR A 342 -26.03 -50.31 -61.23
N GLY A 343 -27.34 -50.54 -61.38
CA GLY A 343 -27.90 -51.48 -62.34
C GLY A 343 -28.00 -52.93 -61.83
N GLU A 344 -27.58 -53.21 -60.60
CA GLU A 344 -27.83 -54.52 -59.97
C GLU A 344 -29.34 -54.73 -59.74
N GLU A 345 -29.90 -55.80 -60.30
CA GLU A 345 -31.34 -56.13 -60.26
C GLU A 345 -31.65 -57.34 -59.37
N ASN A 346 -30.65 -58.10 -58.89
CA ASN A 346 -30.84 -59.35 -58.16
C ASN A 346 -30.80 -59.19 -56.63
N LEU A 347 -30.28 -58.08 -56.12
CA LEU A 347 -30.17 -57.80 -54.69
C LEU A 347 -31.08 -56.65 -54.26
N THR A 348 -31.66 -56.78 -53.07
CA THR A 348 -32.35 -55.70 -52.36
C THR A 348 -31.61 -55.37 -51.07
N VAL A 349 -31.57 -54.07 -50.74
CA VAL A 349 -30.92 -53.56 -49.54
C VAL A 349 -31.91 -52.71 -48.77
N THR A 350 -32.09 -53.00 -47.49
CA THR A 350 -32.96 -52.21 -46.61
C THR A 350 -32.25 -51.90 -45.30
N LYS A 351 -32.49 -50.70 -44.77
CA LYS A 351 -32.03 -50.30 -43.43
C LYS A 351 -33.18 -50.46 -42.44
N ASN A 352 -32.95 -51.20 -41.35
CA ASN A 352 -33.85 -51.28 -40.22
C ASN A 352 -33.09 -50.92 -38.93
N GLY A 353 -33.33 -49.73 -38.38
CA GLY A 353 -32.53 -49.19 -37.28
C GLY A 353 -31.05 -49.08 -37.66
N ASN A 354 -30.18 -49.76 -36.90
CA ASN A 354 -28.73 -49.78 -37.13
C ASN A 354 -28.25 -50.95 -38.00
N THR A 355 -29.16 -51.79 -38.52
CA THR A 355 -28.82 -52.96 -39.33
C THR A 355 -29.09 -52.70 -40.81
N ILE A 356 -28.12 -53.04 -41.66
CA ILE A 356 -28.27 -53.11 -43.12
C ILE A 356 -28.55 -54.57 -43.49
N GLN A 357 -29.66 -54.82 -44.18
CA GLN A 357 -30.10 -56.16 -44.56
C GLN A 357 -30.02 -56.33 -46.07
N TYR A 358 -29.39 -57.41 -46.53
CA TYR A 358 -29.32 -57.81 -47.92
C TYR A 358 -30.24 -59.02 -48.17
N GLY A 359 -30.96 -59.01 -49.29
CA GLY A 359 -31.78 -60.13 -49.74
C GLY A 359 -31.68 -60.37 -51.23
N LEU A 360 -31.84 -61.63 -51.66
CA LEU A 360 -32.00 -61.97 -53.07
C LEU A 360 -33.44 -61.71 -53.51
N ASN A 361 -33.61 -61.22 -54.72
CA ASN A 361 -34.91 -61.14 -55.35
C ASN A 361 -35.44 -62.54 -55.67
N LYS A 362 -36.77 -62.68 -55.66
CA LYS A 362 -37.42 -63.97 -55.93
C LYS A 362 -37.16 -64.43 -57.37
N ASP A 363 -37.16 -63.47 -58.29
CA ASP A 363 -36.83 -63.67 -59.69
C ASP A 363 -35.41 -63.17 -59.92
N LEU A 364 -34.55 -64.06 -60.40
CA LEU A 364 -33.14 -63.77 -60.66
C LEU A 364 -32.92 -63.63 -62.16
N LYS A 365 -32.29 -62.53 -62.55
CA LYS A 365 -31.81 -62.26 -63.90
C LYS A 365 -30.32 -62.53 -63.94
N VAL A 366 -29.98 -63.71 -64.43
CA VAL A 366 -28.62 -64.23 -64.52
C VAL A 366 -28.37 -64.82 -65.90
N ASP A 367 -27.12 -64.81 -66.34
CA ASP A 367 -26.75 -65.33 -67.66
C ASP A 367 -26.81 -66.87 -67.72
N SER A 368 -26.49 -67.53 -66.61
CA SER A 368 -26.55 -68.99 -66.49
C SER A 368 -26.77 -69.44 -65.05
N VAL A 369 -27.34 -70.62 -64.89
CA VAL A 369 -27.44 -71.34 -63.61
C VAL A 369 -26.79 -72.71 -63.78
N THR A 370 -25.87 -73.03 -62.89
CA THR A 370 -25.27 -74.37 -62.79
C THR A 370 -25.74 -75.04 -61.50
N ALA A 371 -26.45 -76.16 -61.62
CA ALA A 371 -26.95 -76.95 -60.51
C ALA A 371 -26.45 -78.40 -60.66
N GLY A 372 -25.39 -78.74 -59.91
CA GLY A 372 -24.64 -79.98 -60.15
C GLY A 372 -24.06 -79.99 -61.57
N ASP A 373 -24.30 -81.08 -62.31
CA ASP A 373 -23.85 -81.21 -63.70
C ASP A 373 -24.78 -80.56 -64.73
N THR A 374 -25.91 -79.99 -64.28
CA THR A 374 -26.89 -79.34 -65.15
C THR A 374 -26.57 -77.86 -65.31
N VAL A 375 -26.45 -77.42 -66.55
CA VAL A 375 -26.32 -76.01 -66.92
C VAL A 375 -27.58 -75.56 -67.65
N ILE A 376 -28.19 -74.48 -67.17
CA ILE A 376 -29.28 -73.76 -67.82
C ILE A 376 -28.75 -72.40 -68.24
N ASN A 377 -28.81 -72.10 -69.53
CA ASN A 377 -28.38 -70.82 -70.07
C ASN A 377 -29.20 -70.46 -71.33
N ASP A 378 -28.77 -69.42 -72.03
CA ASP A 378 -29.38 -68.93 -73.26
C ASP A 378 -29.35 -69.95 -74.43
N ASN A 379 -28.55 -71.01 -74.36
CA ASN A 379 -28.48 -72.07 -75.35
C ASN A 379 -29.43 -73.25 -75.07
N GLY A 380 -29.92 -73.40 -73.82
CA GLY A 380 -30.86 -74.45 -73.40
C GLY A 380 -30.44 -75.14 -72.09
N VAL A 381 -30.71 -76.45 -72.00
CA VAL A 381 -30.38 -77.31 -70.85
C VAL A 381 -29.34 -78.34 -71.28
N THR A 382 -28.22 -78.41 -70.56
CA THR A 382 -27.18 -79.41 -70.80
C THR A 382 -26.84 -80.12 -69.51
N ILE A 383 -26.81 -81.45 -69.54
CA ILE A 383 -26.24 -82.27 -68.46
C ILE A 383 -24.86 -82.72 -68.92
N THR A 384 -23.81 -82.40 -68.16
CA THR A 384 -22.45 -82.82 -68.50
C THR A 384 -22.36 -84.35 -68.54
N ASN A 385 -21.82 -84.92 -69.62
CA ASN A 385 -21.81 -86.37 -69.90
C ASN A 385 -23.21 -87.03 -69.93
N GLY A 386 -24.27 -86.25 -70.09
CA GLY A 386 -25.65 -86.70 -70.15
C GLY A 386 -26.42 -86.06 -71.31
N PRO A 387 -27.74 -86.28 -71.38
CA PRO A 387 -28.57 -85.70 -72.41
C PRO A 387 -28.55 -84.17 -72.42
N SER A 388 -28.81 -83.58 -73.58
CA SER A 388 -29.00 -82.14 -73.72
C SER A 388 -30.21 -81.78 -74.58
N ILE A 389 -30.83 -80.66 -74.26
CA ILE A 389 -31.91 -80.01 -75.01
C ILE A 389 -31.43 -78.59 -75.29
N THR A 390 -30.98 -78.35 -76.51
CA THR A 390 -30.40 -77.06 -76.91
C THR A 390 -31.13 -76.48 -78.10
N LYS A 391 -30.80 -75.24 -78.48
CA LYS A 391 -31.25 -74.64 -79.74
C LYS A 391 -30.92 -75.49 -80.98
N SER A 392 -29.89 -76.33 -80.90
CA SER A 392 -29.49 -77.25 -81.98
C SER A 392 -30.26 -78.58 -82.00
N GLY A 393 -31.17 -78.81 -81.04
CA GLY A 393 -31.98 -80.02 -80.94
C GLY A 393 -31.68 -80.86 -79.69
N ILE A 394 -32.11 -82.12 -79.73
CA ILE A 394 -31.98 -83.09 -78.64
C ILE A 394 -30.80 -84.02 -78.90
N ASN A 395 -29.90 -84.13 -77.93
CA ASN A 395 -28.85 -85.16 -77.93
C ASN A 395 -29.09 -86.11 -76.75
N ALA A 396 -29.35 -87.39 -77.03
CA ALA A 396 -29.56 -88.42 -76.00
C ALA A 396 -28.24 -88.93 -75.36
N ALA A 397 -27.09 -88.39 -75.78
CA ALA A 397 -25.75 -88.77 -75.31
C ALA A 397 -25.47 -90.27 -75.44
N GLY A 398 -25.94 -90.89 -76.52
CA GLY A 398 -25.78 -92.33 -76.78
C GLY A 398 -26.71 -93.25 -75.99
N ASN A 399 -27.61 -92.71 -75.16
CA ASN A 399 -28.59 -93.51 -74.42
C ASN A 399 -29.82 -93.83 -75.29
N PRO A 400 -30.46 -95.00 -75.11
CA PRO A 400 -31.75 -95.29 -75.71
C PRO A 400 -32.82 -94.26 -75.30
N ILE A 401 -33.61 -93.79 -76.26
CA ILE A 401 -34.82 -93.02 -75.96
C ILE A 401 -35.96 -94.03 -75.74
N SER A 402 -36.32 -94.22 -74.48
CA SER A 402 -37.40 -95.14 -74.08
C SER A 402 -38.76 -94.44 -74.03
N ASN A 403 -39.85 -95.22 -74.03
CA ASN A 403 -41.24 -94.72 -74.02
C ASN A 403 -41.61 -93.84 -75.23
N VAL A 404 -41.00 -94.10 -76.39
CA VAL A 404 -41.42 -93.50 -77.66
C VAL A 404 -42.69 -94.21 -78.13
N GLY A 405 -43.81 -93.48 -78.18
CA GLY A 405 -45.07 -93.98 -78.75
C GLY A 405 -44.91 -94.40 -80.22
N ALA A 406 -45.90 -95.11 -80.78
CA ALA A 406 -45.86 -95.42 -82.22
C ALA A 406 -45.90 -94.13 -83.04
N GLY A 407 -44.93 -93.95 -83.93
CA GLY A 407 -44.91 -92.81 -84.85
C GLY A 407 -46.11 -92.90 -85.78
N VAL A 408 -46.87 -91.80 -85.88
CA VAL A 408 -48.06 -91.70 -86.73
C VAL A 408 -47.77 -90.82 -87.94
N ASN A 409 -47.08 -89.71 -87.74
CA ASN A 409 -46.69 -88.78 -88.80
C ASN A 409 -45.32 -89.16 -89.37
N ASP A 410 -45.06 -88.72 -90.61
CA ASP A 410 -43.79 -88.99 -91.32
C ASP A 410 -42.53 -88.49 -90.59
N THR A 411 -42.66 -87.52 -89.69
CA THR A 411 -41.54 -86.95 -88.90
C THR A 411 -41.53 -87.40 -87.45
N ASP A 412 -42.42 -88.33 -87.07
CA ASP A 412 -42.37 -88.93 -85.74
C ASP A 412 -41.24 -89.95 -85.68
N ALA A 413 -40.60 -90.07 -84.52
CA ALA A 413 -39.67 -91.16 -84.28
C ALA A 413 -40.46 -92.48 -84.22
N VAL A 414 -40.08 -93.47 -85.04
CA VAL A 414 -40.64 -94.82 -84.96
C VAL A 414 -40.01 -95.62 -83.83
N ASN A 415 -40.80 -96.44 -83.15
CA ASN A 415 -40.27 -97.37 -82.15
C ASN A 415 -39.89 -98.71 -82.79
N LYS A 416 -39.14 -99.54 -82.05
CA LYS A 416 -38.67 -100.85 -82.54
C LYS A 416 -39.82 -101.79 -82.94
N GLY A 417 -40.96 -101.71 -82.26
CA GLY A 417 -42.13 -102.55 -82.58
C GLY A 417 -42.63 -102.33 -84.00
N GLN A 418 -42.71 -101.07 -84.45
CA GLN A 418 -43.12 -100.74 -85.82
C GLN A 418 -42.14 -101.29 -86.88
N LEU A 419 -40.84 -101.33 -86.58
CA LEU A 419 -39.82 -101.91 -87.48
C LEU A 419 -39.94 -103.44 -87.56
N ASP A 420 -40.17 -104.09 -86.42
CA ASP A 420 -40.32 -105.55 -86.35
C ASP A 420 -41.58 -106.02 -87.13
N ASP A 421 -42.70 -105.30 -87.01
CA ASP A 421 -43.95 -105.59 -87.74
C ASP A 421 -43.76 -105.47 -89.26
N ALA A 422 -43.06 -104.44 -89.73
CA ALA A 422 -42.78 -104.25 -91.16
C ALA A 422 -41.92 -105.40 -91.75
N ALA A 423 -40.96 -105.93 -90.98
CA ALA A 423 -40.10 -107.01 -91.41
C ALA A 423 -40.84 -108.36 -91.54
N ALA A 424 -41.85 -108.61 -90.70
CA ALA A 424 -42.61 -109.87 -90.71
C ALA A 424 -43.51 -110.02 -91.95
N ALA A 425 -44.05 -108.93 -92.48
CA ALA A 425 -45.03 -108.94 -93.57
C ALA A 425 -44.47 -109.34 -94.96
N ALA A 426 -43.15 -109.54 -95.12
CA ALA A 426 -42.48 -109.62 -96.43
C ALA A 426 -42.27 -111.04 -97.02
N LYS A 427 -42.88 -112.13 -96.51
CA LYS A 427 -42.60 -113.54 -96.92
C LYS A 427 -43.69 -114.17 -97.84
N THR A 428 -43.32 -115.09 -98.77
CA THR A 428 -44.21 -115.78 -99.76
C THR A 428 -44.00 -117.31 -99.87
N GLU A 429 -44.99 -118.08 -100.38
CA GLU A 429 -45.01 -119.58 -100.48
C GLU A 429 -45.46 -120.12 -101.86
N VAL A 430 -44.90 -121.25 -102.35
CA VAL A 430 -45.24 -121.94 -103.64
C VAL A 430 -45.37 -123.47 -103.46
N THR A 431 -46.41 -124.10 -104.03
CA THR A 431 -46.69 -125.55 -103.91
C THR A 431 -46.65 -126.33 -105.25
N GLN A 432 -46.17 -127.57 -105.24
CA GLN A 432 -46.05 -128.44 -106.42
C GLN A 432 -47.37 -129.14 -106.82
N GLY A 433 -47.75 -129.08 -108.12
CA GLY A 433 -48.94 -129.74 -108.69
C GLY A 433 -48.65 -131.04 -109.45
N LYS A 434 -49.69 -131.83 -109.80
CA LYS A 434 -49.55 -133.09 -110.55
C LYS A 434 -48.87 -132.85 -111.92
N ASN A 435 -47.92 -133.70 -112.30
CA ASN A 435 -47.08 -133.60 -113.51
C ASN A 435 -46.13 -132.37 -113.55
N ILE A 436 -45.98 -131.63 -112.45
CA ILE A 436 -45.03 -130.51 -112.27
C ILE A 436 -44.02 -130.87 -111.19
N THR A 437 -42.77 -130.44 -111.33
CA THR A 437 -41.73 -130.42 -110.29
C THR A 437 -41.41 -128.99 -109.89
N VAL A 438 -41.38 -128.73 -108.58
CA VAL A 438 -40.96 -127.43 -108.01
C VAL A 438 -39.72 -127.66 -107.16
N SER A 439 -38.65 -126.92 -107.42
CA SER A 439 -37.42 -126.93 -106.60
C SER A 439 -37.09 -125.52 -106.12
N LYS A 440 -36.62 -125.42 -104.87
CA LYS A 440 -36.27 -124.14 -104.23
C LYS A 440 -34.76 -123.95 -104.21
N THR A 441 -34.30 -122.74 -104.52
CA THR A 441 -32.92 -122.27 -104.30
C THR A 441 -32.95 -120.90 -103.61
N THR A 442 -31.82 -120.47 -103.03
CA THR A 442 -31.69 -119.15 -102.40
C THR A 442 -30.91 -118.21 -103.32
N GLY A 443 -31.43 -116.99 -103.52
CA GLY A 443 -30.80 -115.93 -104.31
C GLY A 443 -29.66 -115.23 -103.58
N ALA A 444 -28.93 -114.36 -104.29
CA ALA A 444 -27.73 -113.68 -103.77
C ALA A 444 -28.02 -112.71 -102.60
N ASP A 445 -29.25 -112.23 -102.46
CA ASP A 445 -29.67 -111.30 -101.40
C ASP A 445 -30.41 -112.03 -100.26
N GLY A 446 -30.32 -113.37 -100.21
CA GLY A 446 -30.96 -114.19 -99.19
C GLY A 446 -32.45 -114.44 -99.41
N GLN A 447 -33.03 -114.01 -100.54
CA GLN A 447 -34.42 -114.28 -100.90
C GLN A 447 -34.61 -115.71 -101.44
N ASP A 448 -35.80 -116.26 -101.23
CA ASP A 448 -36.17 -117.57 -101.74
C ASP A 448 -36.58 -117.51 -103.23
N ILE A 449 -36.05 -118.40 -104.08
CA ILE A 449 -36.40 -118.55 -105.50
C ILE A 449 -36.99 -119.94 -105.75
N TYR A 450 -38.16 -120.01 -106.41
CA TYR A 450 -38.85 -121.27 -106.74
C TYR A 450 -38.81 -121.52 -108.25
N ASN A 451 -38.19 -122.62 -108.69
CA ASN A 451 -38.14 -123.04 -110.10
C ASN A 451 -39.20 -124.12 -110.38
N VAL A 452 -40.00 -123.96 -111.43
CA VAL A 452 -41.17 -124.80 -111.75
C VAL A 452 -41.05 -125.40 -113.16
N ALA A 453 -41.08 -126.72 -113.28
CA ALA A 453 -40.92 -127.44 -114.55
C ALA A 453 -41.91 -128.62 -114.68
N THR A 454 -42.11 -129.16 -115.89
CA THR A 454 -42.89 -130.40 -116.09
C THR A 454 -42.09 -131.63 -115.68
N ALA A 455 -42.73 -132.63 -115.09
CA ALA A 455 -42.08 -133.90 -114.71
C ALA A 455 -41.65 -134.72 -115.93
N ASP A 456 -40.56 -135.48 -115.81
CA ASP A 456 -39.95 -136.21 -116.95
C ASP A 456 -40.84 -137.36 -117.48
N ASN A 457 -41.62 -138.02 -116.62
CA ASN A 457 -42.66 -138.97 -117.02
C ASN A 457 -44.02 -138.39 -116.66
N VAL A 458 -44.91 -138.31 -117.66
CA VAL A 458 -46.23 -137.72 -117.51
C VAL A 458 -47.31 -138.74 -117.84
N GLU A 459 -48.29 -138.83 -116.96
CA GLU A 459 -49.47 -139.66 -117.14
C GLU A 459 -50.66 -138.75 -117.47
N PHE A 460 -51.31 -139.03 -118.59
CA PHE A 460 -52.49 -138.31 -119.06
C PHE A 460 -53.65 -139.28 -119.20
N ASN A 461 -54.81 -138.91 -118.66
CA ASN A 461 -56.01 -139.75 -118.74
C ASN A 461 -56.59 -139.81 -120.17
N ASN A 462 -56.35 -138.80 -121.01
CA ASN A 462 -56.71 -138.80 -122.42
C ASN A 462 -55.74 -137.90 -123.18
N VAL A 463 -55.23 -138.36 -124.31
CA VAL A 463 -54.43 -137.54 -125.22
C VAL A 463 -55.17 -137.43 -126.54
N LYS A 464 -55.66 -136.22 -126.84
CA LYS A 464 -56.31 -135.90 -128.11
C LYS A 464 -55.30 -135.22 -129.03
N VAL A 465 -54.94 -135.89 -130.12
CA VAL A 465 -54.04 -135.35 -131.15
C VAL A 465 -54.81 -135.25 -132.46
N GLY A 466 -55.35 -134.06 -132.74
CA GLY A 466 -56.29 -133.86 -133.84
C GLY A 466 -57.58 -134.66 -133.63
N ASP A 467 -57.96 -135.42 -134.65
CA ASP A 467 -59.15 -136.28 -134.62
C ASP A 467 -58.83 -137.71 -134.12
N VAL A 468 -57.54 -138.02 -133.90
CA VAL A 468 -57.09 -139.27 -133.30
C VAL A 468 -57.16 -139.15 -131.78
N THR A 469 -57.88 -140.09 -131.17
CA THR A 469 -57.94 -140.21 -129.71
C THR A 469 -57.17 -141.46 -129.30
N ILE A 470 -56.16 -141.28 -128.44
CA ILE A 470 -55.48 -142.37 -127.74
C ILE A 470 -56.06 -142.42 -126.34
N ASP A 471 -56.98 -143.37 -126.15
CA ASP A 471 -57.50 -143.67 -124.83
C ASP A 471 -56.49 -144.56 -124.09
N GLY A 472 -55.76 -143.97 -123.14
CA GLY A 472 -54.76 -144.66 -122.33
C GLY A 472 -55.35 -145.79 -121.46
N THR A 473 -56.66 -145.81 -121.24
CA THR A 473 -57.37 -146.81 -120.43
C THR A 473 -57.75 -148.07 -121.21
N THR A 474 -58.09 -147.95 -122.50
CA THR A 474 -58.53 -149.09 -123.33
C THR A 474 -57.53 -149.49 -124.41
N GLY A 475 -56.49 -148.68 -124.62
CA GLY A 475 -55.53 -148.87 -125.71
C GLY A 475 -56.13 -148.70 -127.10
N LYS A 476 -57.40 -148.29 -127.19
CA LYS A 476 -58.12 -148.16 -128.46
C LYS A 476 -57.73 -146.84 -129.10
N ILE A 477 -57.22 -146.93 -130.33
CA ILE A 477 -56.97 -145.77 -131.17
C ILE A 477 -58.18 -145.62 -132.10
N SER A 478 -58.94 -144.53 -131.93
CA SER A 478 -60.13 -144.24 -132.73
C SER A 478 -59.96 -142.94 -133.52
N GLY A 479 -60.65 -142.83 -134.66
CA GLY A 479 -60.49 -141.71 -135.59
C GLY A 479 -59.41 -141.93 -136.66
N VAL A 480 -58.96 -143.17 -136.87
CA VAL A 480 -57.95 -143.53 -137.88
C VAL A 480 -58.61 -143.63 -139.27
N ALA A 481 -58.13 -142.83 -140.23
CA ALA A 481 -58.59 -142.84 -141.61
C ALA A 481 -58.24 -144.15 -142.34
N ALA A 482 -58.90 -144.44 -143.47
CA ALA A 482 -58.63 -145.64 -144.27
C ALA A 482 -57.25 -145.55 -144.94
N GLY A 483 -56.37 -146.53 -144.70
CA GLY A 483 -55.00 -146.56 -145.24
C GLY A 483 -54.88 -147.35 -146.55
N ASP A 484 -53.99 -146.98 -147.47
CA ASP A 484 -53.93 -147.64 -148.79
C ASP A 484 -53.64 -149.15 -148.71
N VAL A 485 -54.35 -149.98 -149.49
CA VAL A 485 -54.12 -151.43 -149.56
C VAL A 485 -53.31 -151.78 -150.81
N ASN A 486 -51.99 -151.69 -150.69
CA ASN A 486 -51.02 -152.17 -151.66
C ASN A 486 -49.86 -152.89 -150.93
N ALA A 487 -49.04 -153.63 -151.67
CA ALA A 487 -47.98 -154.48 -151.10
C ALA A 487 -46.86 -153.72 -150.33
N THR A 488 -46.92 -152.39 -150.27
CA THR A 488 -45.91 -151.53 -149.62
C THR A 488 -46.46 -150.54 -148.59
N SER A 489 -47.76 -150.57 -148.27
CA SER A 489 -48.36 -149.61 -147.32
C SER A 489 -47.98 -149.89 -145.86
N THR A 490 -47.63 -148.83 -145.11
CA THR A 490 -47.40 -148.82 -143.65
C THR A 490 -48.48 -148.05 -142.89
N ASP A 491 -49.53 -147.63 -143.58
CA ASP A 491 -50.64 -146.92 -142.96
C ASP A 491 -51.40 -147.86 -142.02
N ALA A 492 -51.83 -147.32 -140.89
CA ALA A 492 -52.76 -148.03 -140.03
C ALA A 492 -54.08 -148.21 -140.79
N ILE A 493 -54.39 -149.43 -141.18
CA ILE A 493 -55.68 -149.78 -141.79
C ILE A 493 -56.77 -149.76 -140.71
N ASN A 494 -57.99 -149.36 -141.09
CA ASN A 494 -59.12 -149.34 -140.17
C ASN A 494 -60.09 -150.51 -140.41
N GLY A 495 -61.03 -150.70 -139.48
CA GLY A 495 -61.95 -151.83 -139.51
C GLY A 495 -62.84 -151.92 -140.76
N SER A 496 -63.06 -150.82 -141.50
CA SER A 496 -63.85 -150.83 -142.74
C SER A 496 -63.12 -151.41 -143.96
N GLN A 497 -61.82 -151.67 -143.85
CA GLN A 497 -60.99 -152.17 -144.95
C GLN A 497 -60.75 -153.68 -144.90
N LEU A 498 -61.34 -154.39 -143.94
CA LEU A 498 -61.14 -155.83 -143.68
C LEU A 498 -62.43 -156.67 -143.85
N ALA A 499 -63.51 -156.09 -144.40
CA ALA A 499 -64.87 -156.65 -144.46
C ALA A 499 -65.42 -156.81 -145.88
#